data_AF-A0A9D2IAN0-F1
#
_entry.id   AF-A0A9D2IAN0-F1
#
_cell.length_a   1.000
_cell.length_b   1.000
_cell.length_c   1.000
_cell.angle_alpha   90.00
_cell.angle_beta   90.00
_cell.angle_gamma   90.00
#
_symmetry.space_group_name_H-M   'P 1'
#
loop_
_entity.id
_entity.type
_entity.pdbx_description
1 polymer ?
#
loop_
_entity_poly.entity_id
_entity_poly.type
_entity_poly.pdbx_seq_one_letter_code
_entity_poly.pdbx_strand_id
1 'polypeptide(L)'
;MCAIFVTTGRSVSLADAESAFYATVSRGPDMSSFCEMGEGYVGFHRLAIMGLNAKGMQPFRRGKSFAVCNGELYGFRKERARLEEMGFAFASDSDCEILLPLYELYGVEMFRRLDAEFACVIYDGDSGEYIAARDPIGIRPLYYGYLPDGEIAFASEPKNLVSIVKGKVTPFPPGHYYRGGQFYCYEDIARVEKTVTDDLDTVCANIRRKLIAGVKKRLDADAPVGFLLSGGLDSSLVCAIAQKLSKKPIRTFAVGMKKDAIDLKYAKQVADYIGSEHTEIYMTRDEVLRYLDFVIRSLATFDITTIRASMGMYLICKKIHAMTNIRVLLTGEISDELFGYKYTDFAPSPAAFQEEAQKRVRELHMYDVLRADRCISVNSMEARVPFGDLDFVRYVMAVDPAKKVNVYGKGKYLLRRAFEEGDYLPHDLLYREKAAFSDAVGHSMVDDLKAYAEERYGDDWRERAEQYAYHAKPFTKESLLYREIFEKYYPGQAEMIADFWMPNKTWEGCNVDDPSARVLSNYGDSGK
;
A
#
# COMPACT_ATOMS: atom_id res chain seq x y z
N MET A 1 5.76 4.49 9.30
CA MET A 1 5.89 3.03 9.26
C MET A 1 7.31 2.70 9.64
N CYS A 2 7.60 1.54 10.22
CA CYS A 2 8.99 1.22 10.52
C CYS A 2 9.80 0.94 9.22
N ALA A 3 11.12 0.82 9.36
CA ALA A 3 12.00 0.30 8.32
C ALA A 3 12.85 -0.83 8.88
N ILE A 4 12.98 -1.92 8.12
CA ILE A 4 13.90 -3.02 8.40
C ILE A 4 15.05 -3.00 7.40
N PHE A 5 16.24 -3.38 7.85
CA PHE A 5 17.44 -3.58 7.05
C PHE A 5 18.21 -4.77 7.65
N VAL A 6 18.47 -5.81 6.86
CA VAL A 6 19.20 -6.99 7.31
C VAL A 6 20.14 -7.45 6.22
N THR A 7 21.41 -7.69 6.55
CA THR A 7 22.33 -8.47 5.73
C THR A 7 22.60 -9.82 6.38
N THR A 8 22.74 -10.88 5.60
CA THR A 8 23.13 -12.22 6.11
C THR A 8 24.64 -12.45 6.08
N GLY A 9 25.41 -11.47 5.58
CA GLY A 9 26.87 -11.45 5.57
C GLY A 9 27.45 -10.06 5.83
N ARG A 10 28.79 -9.99 5.90
CA ARG A 10 29.58 -8.77 6.16
C ARG A 10 30.54 -8.41 5.02
N SER A 11 30.30 -8.86 3.79
CA SER A 11 31.12 -8.47 2.63
C SER A 11 31.07 -6.98 2.30
N VAL A 12 30.04 -6.28 2.79
CA VAL A 12 29.90 -4.83 2.70
C VAL A 12 30.47 -4.17 3.96
N SER A 13 31.16 -3.05 3.79
CA SER A 13 31.74 -2.32 4.91
C SER A 13 30.65 -1.82 5.87
N LEU A 14 30.98 -1.70 7.16
CA LEU A 14 30.07 -1.16 8.16
C LEU A 14 29.55 0.23 7.76
N ALA A 15 30.43 1.09 7.23
CA ALA A 15 30.08 2.45 6.80
C ALA A 15 29.08 2.46 5.63
N ASP A 16 29.27 1.58 4.64
CA ASP A 16 28.35 1.48 3.50
C ASP A 16 27.00 0.91 3.92
N ALA A 17 27.00 -0.13 4.78
CA ALA A 17 25.78 -0.72 5.32
C ALA A 17 25.00 0.28 6.19
N GLU A 18 25.70 1.08 7.02
CA GLU A 18 25.09 2.11 7.85
C GLU A 18 24.50 3.25 7.00
N SER A 19 25.25 3.75 6.01
CA SER A 19 24.76 4.75 5.05
C SER A 19 23.51 4.26 4.31
N ALA A 20 23.53 3.00 3.87
CA ALA A 20 22.42 2.36 3.20
C ALA A 20 21.20 2.23 4.13
N PHE A 21 21.39 1.84 5.39
CA PHE A 21 20.35 1.78 6.41
C PHE A 21 19.64 3.13 6.61
N TYR A 22 20.40 4.22 6.83
CA TYR A 22 19.83 5.55 7.11
C TYR A 22 19.06 6.19 5.95
N ALA A 23 19.12 5.64 4.72
CA ALA A 23 18.33 6.10 3.58
C ALA A 23 16.79 5.99 3.79
N THR A 24 16.33 5.28 4.83
CA THR A 24 14.92 5.15 5.20
C THR A 24 14.56 5.70 6.59
N VAL A 25 15.43 6.50 7.21
CA VAL A 25 15.17 7.07 8.54
C VAL A 25 13.83 7.84 8.63
N SER A 26 13.39 8.46 7.54
CA SER A 26 12.11 9.19 7.49
C SER A 26 10.89 8.31 7.75
N ARG A 27 10.96 7.00 7.48
CA ARG A 27 9.89 6.05 7.77
C ARG A 27 9.63 5.97 9.28
N GLY A 28 10.70 5.78 10.05
CA GLY A 28 10.69 5.55 11.49
C GLY A 28 11.65 6.48 12.22
N PRO A 29 11.30 7.78 12.37
CA PRO A 29 12.20 8.78 12.92
C PRO A 29 12.33 8.74 14.45
N ASP A 30 11.52 7.95 15.16
CA ASP A 30 11.44 8.05 16.63
C ASP A 30 12.68 7.47 17.29
N MET A 31 13.15 6.32 16.79
CA MET A 31 14.31 5.62 17.30
C MET A 31 14.98 4.81 16.17
N SER A 32 16.30 4.69 16.24
CA SER A 32 17.08 3.86 15.31
C SER A 32 18.00 2.93 16.08
N SER A 33 18.13 1.70 15.62
CA SER A 33 19.08 0.72 16.12
C SER A 33 19.78 0.09 14.93
N PHE A 34 21.10 0.08 14.96
CA PHE A 34 21.94 -0.57 13.96
C PHE A 34 23.05 -1.33 14.67
N CYS A 35 23.18 -2.61 14.40
CA CYS A 35 24.06 -3.49 15.15
C CYS A 35 24.46 -4.72 14.35
N GLU A 36 25.61 -5.28 14.70
CA GLU A 36 26.05 -6.59 14.21
C GLU A 36 25.33 -7.69 14.99
N MET A 37 24.60 -8.55 14.29
CA MET A 37 23.93 -9.72 14.87
C MET A 37 23.93 -10.89 13.88
N GLY A 38 24.12 -12.11 14.40
CA GLY A 38 24.32 -13.30 13.55
C GLY A 38 25.56 -13.10 12.68
N GLU A 39 25.41 -13.34 11.38
CA GLU A 39 26.49 -13.23 10.39
C GLU A 39 26.54 -11.90 9.63
N GLY A 40 25.66 -10.94 9.96
CA GLY A 40 25.59 -9.66 9.26
C GLY A 40 25.18 -8.47 10.13
N TYR A 41 24.56 -7.47 9.49
CA TYR A 41 24.08 -6.25 10.10
C TYR A 41 22.56 -6.25 10.18
N VAL A 42 22.04 -5.74 11.29
CA VAL A 42 20.60 -5.60 11.53
C VAL A 42 20.30 -4.15 11.91
N GLY A 43 19.44 -3.52 11.12
CA GLY A 43 18.97 -2.15 11.27
C GLY A 43 17.46 -2.09 11.44
N PHE A 44 17.00 -1.23 12.35
CA PHE A 44 15.59 -0.92 12.53
C PHE A 44 15.37 0.57 12.77
N HIS A 45 14.54 1.19 11.94
CA HIS A 45 13.99 2.52 12.17
C HIS A 45 12.56 2.39 12.67
N ARG A 46 12.27 2.99 13.83
CA ARG A 46 11.00 2.81 14.53
C ARG A 46 10.07 3.99 14.33
N LEU A 47 8.85 3.69 13.91
CA LEU A 47 7.68 4.54 14.13
C LEU A 47 6.87 3.93 15.28
N ALA A 48 6.80 4.58 16.43
CA ALA A 48 6.10 4.07 17.60
C ALA A 48 4.58 4.26 17.45
N ILE A 49 3.85 3.17 17.22
CA ILE A 49 2.38 3.13 17.07
C ILE A 49 1.75 2.28 18.18
N MET A 50 2.23 1.04 18.35
CA MET A 50 1.88 0.14 19.44
C MET A 50 3.01 0.11 20.48
N GLY A 51 2.68 0.43 21.73
CA GLY A 51 3.63 0.57 22.81
C GLY A 51 4.60 1.74 22.59
N LEU A 52 4.20 2.95 22.96
CA LEU A 52 4.95 4.18 22.63
C LEU A 52 6.31 4.34 23.32
N ASN A 53 6.63 3.48 24.28
CA ASN A 53 7.88 3.55 25.04
C ASN A 53 9.04 2.83 24.32
N ALA A 54 10.28 3.11 24.76
CA ALA A 54 11.50 2.57 24.16
C ALA A 54 11.62 1.02 24.19
N LYS A 55 10.85 0.32 25.03
CA LYS A 55 10.94 -1.15 25.12
C LYS A 55 10.42 -1.86 23.88
N GLY A 56 9.54 -1.23 23.10
CA GLY A 56 9.10 -1.76 21.81
C GLY A 56 10.12 -1.55 20.67
N MET A 57 11.36 -1.13 20.99
CA MET A 57 12.44 -1.04 20.01
C MET A 57 12.91 -2.42 19.59
N GLN A 58 13.26 -2.56 18.31
CA GLN A 58 13.69 -3.81 17.71
C GLN A 58 15.18 -3.72 17.33
N PRO A 59 15.91 -4.86 17.24
CA PRO A 59 15.41 -6.24 17.20
C PRO A 59 14.88 -6.77 18.53
N PHE A 60 13.73 -7.45 18.51
CA PHE A 60 13.29 -8.27 19.65
C PHE A 60 14.21 -9.48 19.76
N ARG A 61 14.51 -9.92 20.98
CA ARG A 61 15.43 -11.03 21.24
C ARG A 61 14.79 -12.08 22.13
N ARG A 62 15.08 -13.34 21.86
CA ARG A 62 14.69 -14.45 22.71
C ARG A 62 15.68 -15.61 22.56
N GLY A 63 16.36 -15.96 23.65
CA GLY A 63 17.49 -16.88 23.59
C GLY A 63 18.57 -16.36 22.63
N LYS A 64 18.93 -17.17 21.62
CA LYS A 64 19.87 -16.80 20.56
C LYS A 64 19.20 -16.19 19.34
N SER A 65 17.87 -16.16 19.30
CA SER A 65 17.08 -15.73 18.15
C SER A 65 16.69 -14.25 18.26
N PHE A 66 16.49 -13.61 17.12
CA PHE A 66 15.97 -12.24 17.06
C PHE A 66 14.96 -12.05 15.94
N ALA A 67 14.14 -11.01 16.06
CA ALA A 67 13.19 -10.61 15.01
C ALA A 67 13.16 -9.09 14.82
N VAL A 68 13.06 -8.68 13.56
CA VAL A 68 12.66 -7.32 13.15
C VAL A 68 11.42 -7.40 12.27
N CYS A 69 10.50 -6.46 12.42
CA CYS A 69 9.22 -6.41 11.74
C CYS A 69 8.79 -4.95 11.53
N ASN A 70 8.56 -4.60 10.27
CA ASN A 70 7.72 -3.47 9.90
C ASN A 70 6.31 -3.99 9.67
N GLY A 71 5.43 -3.86 10.66
CA GLY A 71 4.08 -4.39 10.57
C GLY A 71 3.17 -4.01 11.72
N GLU A 72 1.92 -4.43 11.58
CA GLU A 72 0.86 -4.33 12.56
C GLU A 72 0.15 -5.69 12.63
N LEU A 73 0.20 -6.34 13.80
CA LEU A 73 -0.43 -7.62 14.07
C LEU A 73 -1.80 -7.38 14.72
N TYR A 74 -2.87 -7.49 13.93
CA TYR A 74 -4.21 -7.20 14.41
C TYR A 74 -4.71 -8.27 15.40
N GLY A 75 -5.36 -7.84 16.46
CA GLY A 75 -5.88 -8.74 17.49
C GLY A 75 -4.80 -9.39 18.38
N PHE A 76 -3.55 -8.92 18.28
CA PHE A 76 -2.40 -9.49 19.04
C PHE A 76 -2.64 -9.55 20.55
N ARG A 77 -3.47 -8.67 21.14
CA ARG A 77 -3.69 -8.63 22.59
C ARG A 77 -4.26 -9.94 23.13
N LYS A 78 -5.20 -10.55 22.38
CA LYS A 78 -5.75 -11.87 22.73
C LYS A 78 -4.69 -12.95 22.60
N GLU A 79 -3.88 -12.88 21.55
CA GLU A 79 -2.82 -13.85 21.30
C GLU A 79 -1.68 -13.74 22.32
N ARG A 80 -1.32 -12.53 22.72
CA ARG A 80 -0.38 -12.25 23.80
C ARG A 80 -0.85 -12.86 25.11
N ALA A 81 -2.10 -12.64 25.52
CA ALA A 81 -2.65 -13.23 26.73
C ALA A 81 -2.58 -14.77 26.70
N ARG A 82 -2.90 -15.39 25.55
CA ARG A 82 -2.77 -16.84 25.35
C ARG A 82 -1.32 -17.31 25.48
N LEU A 83 -0.36 -16.56 24.94
CA LEU A 83 1.07 -16.86 25.06
C LEU A 83 1.57 -16.69 26.50
N GLU A 84 1.08 -15.69 27.23
CA GLU A 84 1.39 -15.49 28.66
C GLU A 84 0.87 -16.68 29.51
N GLU A 85 -0.33 -17.19 29.23
CA GLU A 85 -0.86 -18.41 29.87
C GLU A 85 -0.01 -19.66 29.58
N MET A 86 0.69 -19.68 28.42
CA MET A 86 1.64 -20.74 28.06
C MET A 86 3.04 -20.52 28.66
N GLY A 87 3.25 -19.44 29.42
CA GLY A 87 4.51 -19.14 30.11
C GLY A 87 5.48 -18.24 29.33
N PHE A 88 5.07 -17.66 28.19
CA PHE A 88 5.90 -16.67 27.50
C PHE A 88 5.89 -15.33 28.25
N ALA A 89 7.07 -14.75 28.44
CA ALA A 89 7.24 -13.43 29.04
C ALA A 89 7.49 -12.37 27.96
N PHE A 90 6.93 -11.17 28.16
CA PHE A 90 7.03 -10.02 27.25
C PHE A 90 7.61 -8.82 27.99
N ALA A 91 8.50 -8.08 27.33
CA ALA A 91 9.18 -6.91 27.88
C ALA A 91 8.56 -5.59 27.40
N SER A 92 7.79 -5.59 26.32
CA SER A 92 7.20 -4.41 25.69
C SER A 92 5.69 -4.54 25.50
N ASP A 93 5.09 -3.50 24.91
CA ASP A 93 3.69 -3.46 24.50
C ASP A 93 3.52 -3.47 22.97
N SER A 94 4.62 -3.74 22.25
CA SER A 94 4.56 -3.90 20.80
C SER A 94 3.86 -5.19 20.45
N ASP A 95 2.92 -5.06 19.52
CA ASP A 95 2.27 -6.15 18.81
C ASP A 95 3.27 -7.12 18.16
N CYS A 96 4.37 -6.62 17.61
CA CYS A 96 5.39 -7.42 16.94
C CYS A 96 6.25 -8.30 17.88
N GLU A 97 6.21 -8.09 19.21
CA GLU A 97 7.01 -8.90 20.16
C GLU A 97 6.52 -10.37 20.21
N ILE A 98 5.28 -10.64 19.82
CA ILE A 98 4.73 -12.01 19.77
C ILE A 98 5.31 -12.87 18.65
N LEU A 99 6.06 -12.29 17.70
CA LEU A 99 6.60 -13.03 16.55
C LEU A 99 7.53 -14.17 16.97
N LEU A 100 8.46 -13.93 17.89
CA LEU A 100 9.39 -14.99 18.34
C LEU A 100 8.65 -16.11 19.10
N PRO A 101 7.76 -15.83 20.07
CA PRO A 101 6.87 -16.85 20.65
C PRO A 101 6.10 -17.68 19.63
N LEU A 102 5.48 -17.03 18.63
CA LEU A 102 4.74 -17.72 17.58
C LEU A 102 5.65 -18.61 16.72
N TYR A 103 6.86 -18.13 16.40
CA TYR A 103 7.84 -18.89 15.65
C TYR A 103 8.29 -20.15 16.38
N GLU A 104 8.53 -20.11 17.69
CA GLU A 104 8.88 -21.34 18.43
C GLU A 104 7.72 -22.34 18.52
N LEU A 105 6.47 -21.87 18.56
CA LEU A 105 5.31 -22.77 18.62
C LEU A 105 4.97 -23.40 17.27
N TYR A 106 5.13 -22.65 16.18
CA TYR A 106 4.58 -23.02 14.88
C TYR A 106 5.61 -23.06 13.75
N GLY A 107 6.84 -22.64 13.98
CA GLY A 107 7.82 -22.40 12.92
C GLY A 107 7.26 -21.45 11.87
N VAL A 108 7.56 -21.74 10.60
CA VAL A 108 7.08 -20.94 9.45
C VAL A 108 5.56 -21.01 9.23
N GLU A 109 4.85 -21.99 9.81
CA GLU A 109 3.39 -22.04 9.73
C GLU A 109 2.70 -20.89 10.49
N MET A 110 3.45 -20.15 11.32
CA MET A 110 2.95 -18.93 11.95
C MET A 110 2.43 -17.92 10.91
N PHE A 111 3.08 -17.81 9.74
CA PHE A 111 2.76 -16.77 8.75
C PHE A 111 1.33 -16.91 8.21
N ARG A 112 0.86 -18.15 8.02
CA ARG A 112 -0.53 -18.43 7.60
C ARG A 112 -1.57 -18.10 8.69
N ARG A 113 -1.15 -18.05 9.96
CA ARG A 113 -2.02 -17.82 11.13
C ARG A 113 -2.14 -16.34 11.49
N LEU A 114 -1.22 -15.49 11.03
CA LEU A 114 -1.22 -14.07 11.35
C LEU A 114 -2.34 -13.33 10.61
N ASP A 115 -3.18 -12.62 11.37
CA ASP A 115 -4.04 -11.56 10.84
C ASP A 115 -3.28 -10.23 10.96
N ALA A 116 -2.42 -9.95 9.97
CA ALA A 116 -1.45 -8.88 10.06
C ALA A 116 -1.07 -8.28 8.71
N GLU A 117 -0.60 -7.05 8.74
CA GLU A 117 0.14 -6.39 7.66
C GLU A 117 1.61 -6.35 8.08
N PHE A 118 2.53 -7.03 7.39
CA PHE A 118 3.89 -7.21 7.90
C PHE A 118 4.95 -7.49 6.84
N ALA A 119 6.15 -7.03 7.13
CA ALA A 119 7.40 -7.47 6.52
C ALA A 119 8.38 -7.73 7.66
N CYS A 120 8.85 -8.96 7.81
CA CYS A 120 9.71 -9.34 8.93
C CYS A 120 10.92 -10.18 8.51
N VAL A 121 11.96 -10.12 9.34
CA VAL A 121 13.11 -11.03 9.29
C VAL A 121 13.34 -11.58 10.70
N ILE A 122 13.40 -12.90 10.79
CA ILE A 122 13.71 -13.68 11.99
C ILE A 122 15.06 -14.35 11.74
N TYR A 123 15.96 -14.24 12.71
CA TYR A 123 17.13 -15.09 12.80
C TYR A 123 16.88 -16.16 13.86
N ASP A 124 16.94 -17.41 13.45
CA ASP A 124 16.88 -18.56 14.34
C ASP A 124 18.30 -18.91 14.80
N GLY A 125 18.61 -18.62 16.06
CA GLY A 125 19.95 -18.80 16.60
C GLY A 125 20.31 -20.25 16.93
N ASP A 126 19.37 -21.20 16.84
CA ASP A 126 19.68 -22.63 17.01
C ASP A 126 20.09 -23.27 15.69
N SER A 127 19.46 -22.89 14.58
CA SER A 127 19.82 -23.34 13.23
C SER A 127 20.84 -22.44 12.53
N GLY A 128 20.97 -21.19 12.97
CA GLY A 128 21.76 -20.16 12.29
C GLY A 128 21.10 -19.59 11.02
N GLU A 129 19.82 -19.88 10.80
CA GLU A 129 19.11 -19.50 9.58
C GLU A 129 18.44 -18.10 9.69
N TYR A 130 18.43 -17.38 8.57
CA TYR A 130 17.59 -16.19 8.38
C TYR A 130 16.30 -16.58 7.65
N ILE A 131 15.17 -16.19 8.22
CA ILE A 131 13.82 -16.37 7.67
C ILE A 131 13.23 -14.99 7.45
N ALA A 132 12.88 -14.66 6.21
CA ALA A 132 12.20 -13.41 5.88
C ALA A 132 10.79 -13.71 5.39
N ALA A 133 9.80 -12.88 5.69
CA ALA A 133 8.43 -13.08 5.22
C ALA A 133 7.68 -11.77 5.03
N ARG A 134 6.68 -11.82 4.15
CA ARG A 134 5.83 -10.68 3.80
C ARG A 134 4.37 -11.08 3.83
N ASP A 135 3.49 -10.14 4.21
CA ASP A 135 2.05 -10.37 4.30
C ASP A 135 1.42 -10.78 2.94
N PRO A 136 0.23 -11.44 2.95
CA PRO A 136 -0.37 -12.04 1.76
C PRO A 136 -0.69 -11.07 0.62
N ILE A 137 -0.88 -9.79 0.92
CA ILE A 137 -1.23 -8.76 -0.08
C ILE A 137 0.01 -7.96 -0.50
N GLY A 138 1.02 -7.90 0.36
CA GLY A 138 2.21 -7.10 0.18
C GLY A 138 2.04 -5.67 0.68
N ILE A 139 1.22 -5.48 1.71
CA ILE A 139 0.91 -4.16 2.28
C ILE A 139 2.13 -3.50 2.88
N ARG A 140 2.93 -4.23 3.65
CA ARG A 140 4.22 -3.74 4.12
C ARG A 140 5.30 -4.10 3.11
N PRO A 141 6.18 -3.17 2.72
CA PRO A 141 7.16 -3.40 1.69
C PRO A 141 8.36 -4.19 2.22
N LEU A 142 8.87 -5.07 1.37
CA LEU A 142 10.13 -5.77 1.56
C LEU A 142 10.76 -6.02 0.19
N TYR A 143 12.07 -5.83 0.12
CA TYR A 143 12.90 -6.06 -1.07
C TYR A 143 14.08 -6.91 -0.65
N TYR A 144 14.68 -7.58 -1.62
CA TYR A 144 15.91 -8.32 -1.43
C TYR A 144 16.88 -8.12 -2.59
N GLY A 145 18.15 -8.45 -2.35
CA GLY A 145 19.20 -8.55 -3.34
C GLY A 145 20.37 -9.34 -2.77
N TYR A 146 21.40 -9.58 -3.59
CA TYR A 146 22.55 -10.37 -3.18
C TYR A 146 23.78 -9.48 -3.02
N LEU A 147 24.49 -9.63 -1.92
CA LEU A 147 25.75 -8.99 -1.63
C LEU A 147 26.87 -9.50 -2.56
N PRO A 148 28.05 -8.84 -2.61
CA PRO A 148 29.15 -9.26 -3.47
C PRO A 148 29.65 -10.70 -3.25
N ASP A 149 29.53 -11.23 -2.03
CA ASP A 149 29.87 -12.61 -1.64
C ASP A 149 28.74 -13.62 -1.92
N GLY A 150 27.58 -13.17 -2.39
CA GLY A 150 26.43 -14.02 -2.69
C GLY A 150 25.44 -14.19 -1.53
N GLU A 151 25.73 -13.61 -0.37
CA GLU A 151 24.79 -13.57 0.77
C GLU A 151 23.59 -12.68 0.45
N ILE A 152 22.44 -12.93 1.07
CA ILE A 152 21.22 -12.18 0.80
C ILE A 152 21.10 -10.96 1.74
N ALA A 153 20.51 -9.88 1.23
CA ALA A 153 20.14 -8.73 2.02
C ALA A 153 18.65 -8.42 1.84
N PHE A 154 18.00 -7.95 2.90
CA PHE A 154 16.59 -7.59 2.95
C PHE A 154 16.44 -6.15 3.43
N ALA A 155 15.55 -5.39 2.82
CA ALA A 155 15.21 -4.06 3.33
C ALA A 155 13.78 -3.64 2.97
N SER A 156 13.22 -2.70 3.75
CA SER A 156 11.89 -2.17 3.47
C SER A 156 11.80 -1.43 2.13
N GLU A 157 12.88 -0.81 1.66
CA GLU A 157 12.86 -0.07 0.40
C GLU A 157 14.10 -0.34 -0.46
N PRO A 158 13.99 -0.27 -1.80
CA PRO A 158 15.11 -0.57 -2.68
C PRO A 158 16.27 0.39 -2.51
N LYS A 159 16.03 1.65 -2.10
CA LYS A 159 17.11 2.62 -1.83
C LYS A 159 18.04 2.24 -0.68
N ASN A 160 17.64 1.29 0.18
CA ASN A 160 18.55 0.71 1.16
C ASN A 160 19.47 -0.36 0.56
N LEU A 161 19.19 -0.87 -0.64
CA LEU A 161 19.90 -2.02 -1.22
C LEU A 161 20.76 -1.64 -2.44
N VAL A 162 20.30 -0.66 -3.25
CA VAL A 162 20.94 -0.31 -4.54
C VAL A 162 22.45 -0.09 -4.45
N SER A 163 22.95 0.50 -3.36
CA SER A 163 24.38 0.79 -3.19
C SER A 163 25.21 -0.36 -2.66
N ILE A 164 24.59 -1.45 -2.17
CA ILE A 164 25.29 -2.53 -1.43
C ILE A 164 25.10 -3.92 -2.06
N VAL A 165 24.11 -4.10 -2.94
CA VAL A 165 23.87 -5.38 -3.63
C VAL A 165 24.51 -5.38 -5.02
N LYS A 166 24.92 -6.56 -5.47
CA LYS A 166 25.38 -6.82 -6.82
C LYS A 166 24.17 -7.11 -7.71
N GLY A 167 24.01 -6.31 -8.77
CA GLY A 167 23.00 -6.56 -9.79
C GLY A 167 21.62 -6.00 -9.43
N LYS A 168 20.62 -6.88 -9.33
CA LYS A 168 19.20 -6.49 -9.26
C LYS A 168 18.67 -6.52 -7.83
N VAL A 169 17.94 -5.47 -7.47
CA VAL A 169 17.04 -5.46 -6.32
C VAL A 169 15.68 -5.98 -6.79
N THR A 170 15.08 -6.88 -6.02
CA THR A 170 13.80 -7.52 -6.37
C THR A 170 12.79 -7.29 -5.25
N PRO A 171 11.53 -6.94 -5.55
CA PRO A 171 10.47 -6.96 -4.55
C PRO A 171 10.33 -8.35 -3.95
N PHE A 172 10.31 -8.46 -2.63
CA PHE A 172 10.02 -9.72 -1.96
C PHE A 172 8.56 -10.10 -2.25
N PRO A 173 8.28 -11.34 -2.72
CA PRO A 173 6.94 -11.71 -3.18
C PRO A 173 5.91 -11.70 -2.02
N PRO A 174 4.73 -11.07 -2.19
CA PRO A 174 3.65 -11.14 -1.20
C PRO A 174 3.22 -12.57 -0.87
N GLY A 175 2.84 -12.84 0.38
CA GLY A 175 2.36 -14.18 0.77
C GLY A 175 3.42 -15.27 0.72
N HIS A 176 4.69 -14.89 0.77
CA HIS A 176 5.82 -15.81 0.78
C HIS A 176 6.67 -15.67 2.04
N TYR A 177 7.43 -16.72 2.34
CA TYR A 177 8.59 -16.65 3.20
C TYR A 177 9.84 -17.16 2.47
N TYR A 178 11.00 -16.65 2.85
CA TYR A 178 12.32 -17.11 2.43
C TYR A 178 12.92 -17.96 3.55
N ARG A 179 13.49 -19.12 3.20
CA ARG A 179 14.26 -19.98 4.11
C ARG A 179 15.22 -20.85 3.31
N GLY A 180 16.46 -20.99 3.78
CA GLY A 180 17.43 -21.92 3.18
C GLY A 180 17.69 -21.66 1.68
N GLY A 181 17.76 -20.39 1.26
CA GLY A 181 17.99 -20.04 -0.14
C GLY A 181 16.75 -20.07 -1.05
N GLN A 182 15.58 -20.43 -0.54
CA GLN A 182 14.36 -20.63 -1.34
C GLN A 182 13.18 -19.80 -0.83
N PHE A 183 12.28 -19.45 -1.75
CA PHE A 183 11.01 -18.77 -1.45
C PHE A 183 9.84 -19.76 -1.51
N TYR A 184 8.95 -19.68 -0.52
CA TYR A 184 7.80 -20.56 -0.36
C TYR A 184 6.54 -19.72 -0.24
N CYS A 185 5.60 -19.92 -1.17
CA CYS A 185 4.27 -19.32 -1.08
C CYS A 185 3.49 -20.00 0.04
N TYR A 186 3.14 -19.26 1.10
CA TYR A 186 2.28 -19.77 2.17
C TYR A 186 0.81 -19.38 1.96
N GLU A 187 0.54 -18.31 1.21
CA GLU A 187 -0.81 -17.80 0.89
C GLU A 187 -0.82 -17.01 -0.43
N ASP A 188 -1.61 -17.45 -1.42
CA ASP A 188 -2.01 -16.61 -2.56
C ASP A 188 -3.43 -16.10 -2.30
N ILE A 189 -3.53 -14.89 -1.75
CA ILE A 189 -4.81 -14.29 -1.31
C ILE A 189 -5.79 -14.03 -2.47
N ALA A 190 -5.29 -13.97 -3.71
CA ALA A 190 -6.12 -13.80 -4.90
C ALA A 190 -6.73 -15.14 -5.38
N ARG A 191 -6.15 -16.28 -4.98
CA ARG A 191 -6.63 -17.60 -5.40
C ARG A 191 -8.00 -17.88 -4.76
N VAL A 192 -8.96 -18.26 -5.59
CA VAL A 192 -10.30 -18.66 -5.15
C VAL A 192 -10.44 -20.17 -5.28
N GLU A 193 -10.58 -20.86 -4.15
CA GLU A 193 -10.80 -22.31 -4.13
C GLU A 193 -12.29 -22.67 -4.19
N LYS A 194 -13.14 -21.83 -3.58
CA LYS A 194 -14.57 -22.04 -3.51
C LYS A 194 -15.31 -20.74 -3.75
N THR A 195 -16.27 -20.78 -4.66
CA THR A 195 -17.16 -19.67 -4.95
C THR A 195 -18.30 -19.57 -3.93
N VAL A 196 -18.59 -18.35 -3.47
CA VAL A 196 -19.76 -18.00 -2.67
C VAL A 196 -20.92 -17.69 -3.62
N THR A 197 -21.94 -18.55 -3.55
CA THR A 197 -23.14 -18.49 -4.40
C THR A 197 -24.38 -18.01 -3.65
N ASP A 198 -24.19 -17.41 -2.47
CA ASP A 198 -25.27 -16.86 -1.65
C ASP A 198 -26.11 -15.84 -2.44
N ASP A 199 -27.34 -15.59 -1.97
CA ASP A 199 -28.19 -14.54 -2.51
C ASP A 199 -27.59 -13.14 -2.28
N LEU A 200 -28.11 -12.16 -3.02
CA LEU A 200 -27.55 -10.82 -3.07
C LEU A 200 -27.61 -10.09 -1.71
N ASP A 201 -28.67 -10.30 -0.92
CA ASP A 201 -28.82 -9.66 0.39
C ASP A 201 -27.84 -10.25 1.41
N THR A 202 -27.69 -11.57 1.40
CA THR A 202 -26.69 -12.27 2.22
C THR A 202 -25.27 -11.83 1.87
N VAL A 203 -24.95 -11.68 0.58
CA VAL A 203 -23.64 -11.17 0.13
C VAL A 203 -23.40 -9.75 0.62
N CYS A 204 -24.37 -8.85 0.43
CA CYS A 204 -24.28 -7.46 0.88
C CYS A 204 -24.14 -7.34 2.40
N ALA A 205 -24.89 -8.13 3.18
CA ALA A 205 -24.78 -8.17 4.63
C ALA A 205 -23.39 -8.63 5.10
N ASN A 206 -22.82 -9.65 4.45
CA ASN A 206 -21.47 -10.13 4.76
C ASN A 206 -20.37 -9.14 4.36
N ILE A 207 -20.48 -8.48 3.20
CA ILE A 207 -19.58 -7.39 2.80
C ILE A 207 -19.58 -6.30 3.88
N ARG A 208 -20.76 -5.81 4.27
CA ARG A 208 -20.93 -4.79 5.31
C ARG A 208 -20.29 -5.23 6.63
N ARG A 209 -20.64 -6.42 7.12
CA ARG A 209 -20.13 -6.97 8.39
C ARG A 209 -18.60 -7.10 8.39
N LYS A 210 -18.02 -7.64 7.32
CA LYS A 210 -16.58 -7.88 7.20
C LYS A 210 -15.80 -6.59 7.05
N LEU A 211 -16.28 -5.62 6.26
CA LEU A 211 -15.62 -4.32 6.16
C LEU A 211 -15.66 -3.57 7.50
N ILE A 212 -16.79 -3.62 8.23
CA ILE A 212 -16.87 -3.04 9.59
C ILE A 212 -15.85 -3.69 10.53
N ALA A 213 -15.69 -5.01 10.48
CA ALA A 213 -14.68 -5.71 11.27
C ALA A 213 -13.25 -5.33 10.87
N GLY A 214 -12.98 -5.20 9.56
CA GLY A 214 -11.71 -4.76 8.99
C GLY A 214 -11.31 -3.34 9.39
N VAL A 215 -12.29 -2.41 9.44
CA VAL A 215 -12.08 -1.05 9.97
C VAL A 215 -11.85 -1.11 11.47
N LYS A 216 -12.71 -1.79 12.23
CA LYS A 216 -12.64 -1.86 13.70
C LYS A 216 -11.27 -2.33 14.19
N LYS A 217 -10.71 -3.39 13.60
CA LYS A 217 -9.38 -3.90 14.02
C LYS A 217 -8.25 -2.92 13.75
N ARG A 218 -8.39 -2.09 12.70
CA ARG A 218 -7.42 -1.05 12.30
C ARG A 218 -7.54 0.25 13.09
N LEU A 219 -8.53 0.38 13.97
CA LEU A 219 -8.63 1.49 14.92
C LEU A 219 -7.81 1.26 16.20
N ASP A 220 -7.32 0.04 16.46
CA ASP A 220 -6.46 -0.26 17.62
C ASP A 220 -5.07 0.34 17.42
N ALA A 221 -4.79 1.47 18.05
CA ALA A 221 -3.51 2.16 18.02
C ALA A 221 -3.31 2.96 19.31
N ASP A 222 -2.11 2.94 19.89
CA ASP A 222 -1.78 3.80 21.03
C ASP A 222 -1.45 5.24 20.57
N ALA A 223 -1.15 5.43 19.28
CA ALA A 223 -0.86 6.71 18.65
C ALA A 223 -2.10 7.35 17.96
N PRO A 224 -2.12 8.68 17.73
CA PRO A 224 -3.27 9.35 17.13
C PRO A 224 -3.56 8.91 15.68
N VAL A 225 -4.84 8.63 15.43
CA VAL A 225 -5.37 8.14 14.15
C VAL A 225 -6.08 9.26 13.38
N GLY A 226 -5.85 9.33 12.07
CA GLY A 226 -6.54 10.18 11.11
C GLY A 226 -6.99 9.40 9.87
N PHE A 227 -7.70 10.09 8.98
CA PHE A 227 -8.38 9.47 7.85
C PHE A 227 -8.21 10.31 6.58
N LEU A 228 -7.88 9.66 5.47
CA LEU A 228 -7.94 10.30 4.15
C LEU A 228 -9.37 10.20 3.63
N LEU A 229 -9.99 11.34 3.32
CA LEU A 229 -11.37 11.44 2.85
C LEU A 229 -11.38 12.14 1.49
N SER A 230 -11.58 11.39 0.41
CA SER A 230 -11.64 11.96 -0.95
C SER A 230 -13.05 12.35 -1.38
N GLY A 231 -14.09 11.94 -0.65
CA GLY A 231 -15.49 12.04 -1.11
C GLY A 231 -15.89 10.97 -2.13
N GLY A 232 -14.95 10.11 -2.56
CA GLY A 232 -15.26 8.88 -3.29
C GLY A 232 -15.87 7.82 -2.38
N LEU A 233 -16.55 6.83 -2.95
CA LEU A 233 -17.27 5.78 -2.22
C LEU A 233 -16.41 5.12 -1.12
N ASP A 234 -15.20 4.71 -1.45
CA ASP A 234 -14.40 3.80 -0.61
C ASP A 234 -13.86 4.49 0.65
N SER A 235 -13.21 5.64 0.47
CA SER A 235 -12.71 6.43 1.59
C SER A 235 -13.84 6.94 2.48
N SER A 236 -14.98 7.28 1.88
CA SER A 236 -16.18 7.73 2.59
C SER A 236 -16.78 6.62 3.45
N LEU A 237 -16.84 5.38 2.94
CA LEU A 237 -17.29 4.23 3.74
C LEU A 237 -16.35 3.94 4.91
N VAL A 238 -15.03 3.98 4.70
CA VAL A 238 -14.05 3.81 5.78
C VAL A 238 -14.25 4.88 6.87
N CYS A 239 -14.39 6.15 6.47
CA CYS A 239 -14.62 7.26 7.40
C CYS A 239 -15.96 7.12 8.13
N ALA A 240 -17.05 6.80 7.43
CA ALA A 240 -18.37 6.64 8.03
C ALA A 240 -18.42 5.50 9.06
N ILE A 241 -17.81 4.35 8.74
CA ILE A 241 -17.70 3.22 9.68
C ILE A 241 -16.89 3.64 10.90
N ALA A 242 -15.71 4.26 10.69
CA ALA A 242 -14.85 4.68 11.79
C ALA A 242 -15.52 5.73 12.69
N GLN A 243 -16.25 6.67 12.11
CA GLN A 243 -16.99 7.68 12.86
C GLN A 243 -18.12 7.08 13.70
N LYS A 244 -18.86 6.07 13.19
CA LYS A 244 -19.86 5.34 13.99
C LYS A 244 -19.27 4.52 15.12
N LEU A 245 -18.03 4.03 14.96
CA LEU A 245 -17.29 3.31 16.00
C LEU A 245 -16.62 4.24 17.02
N SER A 246 -16.50 5.53 16.69
CA SER A 246 -15.85 6.54 17.53
C SER A 246 -16.86 7.28 18.40
N LYS A 247 -16.45 7.59 19.64
CA LYS A 247 -17.21 8.46 20.56
C LYS A 247 -16.90 9.95 20.36
N LYS A 248 -15.89 10.27 19.55
CA LYS A 248 -15.44 11.64 19.24
C LYS A 248 -15.41 11.83 17.73
N PRO A 249 -15.53 13.07 17.23
CA PRO A 249 -15.28 13.36 15.82
C PRO A 249 -13.93 12.79 15.36
N ILE A 250 -13.92 12.02 14.29
CA ILE A 250 -12.68 11.56 13.65
C ILE A 250 -12.04 12.71 12.88
N ARG A 251 -10.72 12.69 12.71
CA ARG A 251 -10.00 13.74 11.97
C ARG A 251 -9.82 13.31 10.52
N THR A 252 -10.39 14.07 9.59
CA THR A 252 -10.43 13.75 8.16
C THR A 252 -9.69 14.79 7.34
N PHE A 253 -8.99 14.34 6.29
CA PHE A 253 -8.18 15.20 5.44
C PHE A 253 -8.47 14.92 3.96
N ALA A 254 -8.68 15.97 3.19
CA ALA A 254 -8.88 15.92 1.75
C ALA A 254 -7.85 16.81 1.04
N VAL A 255 -7.49 16.48 -0.21
CA VAL A 255 -6.58 17.28 -1.03
C VAL A 255 -7.15 17.58 -2.40
N GLY A 256 -6.92 18.80 -2.88
CA GLY A 256 -7.33 19.25 -4.22
C GLY A 256 -6.41 20.32 -4.80
N MET A 257 -6.39 20.43 -6.12
CA MET A 257 -5.76 21.53 -6.85
C MET A 257 -6.46 22.84 -6.51
N LYS A 258 -5.70 23.88 -6.17
CA LYS A 258 -6.25 25.21 -5.88
C LYS A 258 -7.12 25.77 -7.02
N LYS A 259 -6.83 25.38 -8.26
CA LYS A 259 -7.50 25.86 -9.47
C LYS A 259 -8.88 25.21 -9.67
N ASP A 260 -8.99 23.91 -9.42
CA ASP A 260 -10.11 23.07 -9.87
C ASP A 260 -10.30 21.81 -9.00
N ALA A 261 -10.33 21.97 -7.67
CA ALA A 261 -10.55 20.90 -6.72
C ALA A 261 -11.99 20.33 -6.77
N ILE A 262 -12.24 19.38 -7.68
CA ILE A 262 -13.57 18.78 -7.89
C ILE A 262 -14.04 18.01 -6.65
N ASP A 263 -13.17 17.19 -6.05
CA ASP A 263 -13.58 16.25 -5.00
C ASP A 263 -13.67 16.83 -3.59
N LEU A 264 -13.08 18.00 -3.33
CA LEU A 264 -13.15 18.65 -2.01
C LEU A 264 -14.61 18.94 -1.59
N LYS A 265 -15.48 19.33 -2.55
CA LYS A 265 -16.90 19.56 -2.25
C LYS A 265 -17.60 18.31 -1.72
N TYR A 266 -17.25 17.13 -2.25
CA TYR A 266 -17.86 15.86 -1.85
C TYR A 266 -17.24 15.35 -0.55
N ALA A 267 -15.92 15.49 -0.38
CA ALA A 267 -15.26 15.21 0.89
C ALA A 267 -15.89 16.02 2.03
N LYS A 268 -16.17 17.30 1.79
CA LYS A 268 -16.87 18.16 2.72
C LYS A 268 -18.30 17.70 3.00
N GLN A 269 -19.08 17.33 1.98
CA GLN A 269 -20.43 16.80 2.20
C GLN A 269 -20.43 15.53 3.05
N VAL A 270 -19.49 14.61 2.82
CA VAL A 270 -19.32 13.41 3.66
C VAL A 270 -18.93 13.80 5.09
N ALA A 271 -17.96 14.71 5.25
CA ALA A 271 -17.50 15.15 6.55
C ALA A 271 -18.62 15.81 7.38
N ASP A 272 -19.40 16.69 6.76
CA ASP A 272 -20.55 17.35 7.37
C ASP A 272 -21.63 16.31 7.77
N TYR A 273 -21.84 15.28 6.95
CA TYR A 273 -22.80 14.20 7.23
C TYR A 273 -22.39 13.33 8.41
N ILE A 274 -21.13 12.89 8.45
CA ILE A 274 -20.63 11.99 9.49
C ILE A 274 -20.27 12.77 10.77
N GLY A 275 -20.07 14.08 10.69
CA GLY A 275 -19.67 14.93 11.81
C GLY A 275 -18.18 14.81 12.16
N SER A 276 -17.31 14.71 11.15
CA SER A 276 -15.86 14.64 11.35
C SER A 276 -15.21 16.03 11.50
N GLU A 277 -14.06 16.09 12.16
CA GLU A 277 -13.18 17.25 12.11
C GLU A 277 -12.43 17.27 10.77
N HIS A 278 -12.88 18.11 9.84
CA HIS A 278 -12.40 18.10 8.45
C HIS A 278 -11.37 19.18 8.16
N THR A 279 -10.30 18.79 7.46
CA THR A 279 -9.28 19.71 6.94
C THR A 279 -9.13 19.54 5.43
N GLU A 280 -9.35 20.63 4.69
CA GLU A 280 -9.07 20.69 3.26
C GLU A 280 -7.66 21.22 3.02
N ILE A 281 -6.90 20.50 2.19
CA ILE A 281 -5.54 20.84 1.79
C ILE A 281 -5.52 21.18 0.31
N TYR A 282 -5.00 22.36 -0.01
CA TYR A 282 -4.86 22.82 -1.39
C TYR A 282 -3.44 22.64 -1.87
N MET A 283 -3.26 22.24 -3.13
CA MET A 283 -1.96 22.17 -3.79
C MET A 283 -1.91 23.00 -5.08
N THR A 284 -0.72 23.42 -5.49
CA THR A 284 -0.50 24.23 -6.70
C THR A 284 0.35 23.50 -7.74
N ARG A 285 0.30 23.97 -9.00
CA ARG A 285 1.19 23.51 -10.08
C ARG A 285 2.66 23.54 -9.64
N ASP A 286 3.09 24.64 -9.01
CA ASP A 286 4.47 24.80 -8.57
C ASP A 286 4.87 23.78 -7.50
N GLU A 287 3.98 23.45 -6.56
CA GLU A 287 4.22 22.38 -5.59
C GLU A 287 4.32 21.03 -6.30
N VAL A 288 3.40 20.73 -7.23
CA VAL A 288 3.40 19.48 -7.99
C VAL A 288 4.73 19.30 -8.75
N LEU A 289 5.13 20.28 -9.57
CA LEU A 289 6.35 20.18 -10.37
C LEU A 289 7.62 20.17 -9.51
N ARG A 290 7.65 20.93 -8.41
CA ARG A 290 8.78 20.96 -7.48
C ARG A 290 9.03 19.61 -6.82
N TYR A 291 7.97 18.89 -6.44
CA TYR A 291 8.09 17.63 -5.71
C TYR A 291 8.11 16.38 -6.61
N LEU A 292 7.93 16.51 -7.93
CA LEU A 292 7.89 15.38 -8.86
C LEU A 292 9.13 14.47 -8.74
N ASP A 293 10.34 15.06 -8.81
CA ASP A 293 11.61 14.31 -8.70
C ASP A 293 11.73 13.58 -7.35
N PHE A 294 11.34 14.25 -6.25
CA PHE A 294 11.34 13.66 -4.91
C PHE A 294 10.34 12.51 -4.77
N VAL A 295 9.13 12.66 -5.31
CA VAL A 295 8.08 11.65 -5.25
C VAL A 295 8.49 10.40 -6.02
N ILE A 296 9.00 10.55 -7.25
CA ILE A 296 9.50 9.41 -8.06
C ILE A 296 10.64 8.70 -7.34
N ARG A 297 11.61 9.45 -6.79
CA ARG A 297 12.68 8.89 -5.97
C ARG A 297 12.15 8.09 -4.78
N SER A 298 11.14 8.61 -4.09
CA SER A 298 10.59 7.98 -2.88
C SER A 298 9.78 6.73 -3.19
N LEU A 299 9.03 6.74 -4.30
CA LEU A 299 8.23 5.60 -4.74
C LEU A 299 9.09 4.45 -5.27
N ALA A 300 10.22 4.77 -5.91
CA ALA A 300 10.99 3.81 -6.70
C ALA A 300 10.16 3.14 -7.80
N THR A 301 9.43 3.95 -8.57
CA THR A 301 8.63 3.51 -9.73
C THR A 301 8.69 4.54 -10.84
N PHE A 302 8.43 4.12 -12.07
CA PHE A 302 8.23 4.98 -13.23
C PHE A 302 6.77 4.97 -13.72
N ASP A 303 5.86 4.25 -13.03
CA ASP A 303 4.48 4.09 -13.44
C ASP A 303 3.69 5.41 -13.42
N ILE A 304 3.01 5.72 -14.52
CA ILE A 304 2.27 6.98 -14.74
C ILE A 304 1.16 7.14 -13.70
N THR A 305 0.33 6.11 -13.53
CA THR A 305 -0.86 6.16 -12.65
C THR A 305 -0.44 6.36 -11.21
N THR A 306 0.54 5.56 -10.77
CA THR A 306 1.11 5.61 -9.43
C THR A 306 1.71 6.98 -9.15
N ILE A 307 2.52 7.55 -10.06
CA ILE A 307 3.15 8.87 -9.86
C ILE A 307 2.11 9.99 -9.80
N ARG A 308 1.17 10.05 -10.76
CA ARG A 308 0.11 11.07 -10.78
C ARG A 308 -0.69 11.06 -9.48
N ALA A 309 -1.16 9.89 -9.04
CA ALA A 309 -1.91 9.76 -7.79
C ALA A 309 -1.05 10.06 -6.54
N SER A 310 0.25 9.73 -6.59
CA SER A 310 1.17 9.96 -5.48
C SER A 310 1.47 11.43 -5.24
N MET A 311 1.33 12.31 -6.25
CA MET A 311 1.55 13.75 -6.05
C MET A 311 0.58 14.34 -5.01
N GLY A 312 -0.72 14.06 -5.17
CA GLY A 312 -1.73 14.50 -4.19
C GLY A 312 -1.53 13.83 -2.82
N MET A 313 -1.28 12.52 -2.81
CA MET A 313 -1.10 11.78 -1.57
C MET A 313 0.16 12.19 -0.79
N TYR A 314 1.28 12.44 -1.46
CA TYR A 314 2.50 12.93 -0.81
C TYR A 314 2.27 14.31 -0.20
N LEU A 315 1.67 15.24 -0.96
CA LEU A 315 1.47 16.62 -0.51
C LEU A 315 0.49 16.71 0.67
N ILE A 316 -0.59 15.92 0.66
CA ILE A 316 -1.50 15.88 1.81
C ILE A 316 -0.80 15.30 3.05
N CYS A 317 -0.05 14.20 2.90
CA CYS A 317 0.67 13.60 4.02
C CYS A 317 1.73 14.53 4.59
N LYS A 318 2.44 15.26 3.72
CA LYS A 318 3.42 16.28 4.13
C LYS A 318 2.78 17.37 4.97
N LYS A 319 1.59 17.87 4.59
CA LYS A 319 0.89 18.91 5.35
C LYS A 319 0.30 18.37 6.64
N ILE A 320 -0.28 17.17 6.65
CA ILE A 320 -0.75 16.48 7.87
C ILE A 320 0.38 16.33 8.89
N HIS A 321 1.54 15.86 8.45
CA HIS A 321 2.71 15.71 9.33
C HIS A 321 3.18 17.05 9.89
N ALA A 322 3.16 18.12 9.09
CA ALA A 322 3.59 19.45 9.52
C ALA A 322 2.61 20.13 10.49
N MET A 323 1.32 19.83 10.42
CA MET A 323 0.26 20.56 11.14
C MET A 323 -0.42 19.76 12.25
N THR A 324 -0.13 18.46 12.38
CA THR A 324 -0.80 17.58 13.33
C THR A 324 0.17 16.61 14.00
N ASN A 325 -0.30 15.95 15.05
CA ASN A 325 0.36 14.82 15.71
C ASN A 325 -0.14 13.45 15.22
N ILE A 326 -0.84 13.38 14.09
CA ILE A 326 -1.33 12.11 13.54
C ILE A 326 -0.15 11.23 13.14
N ARG A 327 -0.26 9.94 13.48
CA ARG A 327 0.76 8.93 13.21
C ARG A 327 0.22 7.76 12.40
N VAL A 328 -1.09 7.54 12.40
CA VAL A 328 -1.76 6.50 11.62
C VAL A 328 -2.80 7.16 10.70
N LEU A 329 -2.80 6.79 9.42
CA LEU A 329 -3.78 7.20 8.42
C LEU A 329 -4.49 5.99 7.84
N LEU A 330 -5.82 5.96 7.95
CA LEU A 330 -6.66 4.99 7.25
C LEU A 330 -7.03 5.53 5.85
N THR A 331 -7.02 4.63 4.87
CA THR A 331 -7.30 4.95 3.46
C THR A 331 -8.31 3.97 2.86
N GLY A 332 -8.85 4.29 1.67
CA GLY A 332 -9.83 3.46 0.94
C GLY A 332 -9.24 2.59 -0.17
N GLU A 333 -7.91 2.39 -0.19
CA GLU A 333 -7.20 1.60 -1.21
C GLU A 333 -7.68 0.13 -1.25
N ILE A 334 -7.34 -0.63 -2.30
CA ILE A 334 -7.68 -2.06 -2.48
C ILE A 334 -9.14 -2.32 -2.88
N SER A 335 -10.06 -1.38 -2.62
CA SER A 335 -11.47 -1.54 -2.98
C SER A 335 -11.69 -1.71 -4.49
N ASP A 336 -10.92 -1.01 -5.33
CA ASP A 336 -11.06 -1.05 -6.78
C ASP A 336 -10.64 -2.39 -7.38
N GLU A 337 -9.59 -2.99 -6.84
CA GLU A 337 -9.03 -4.26 -7.27
C GLU A 337 -9.99 -5.41 -6.94
N LEU A 338 -10.81 -5.25 -5.90
CA LEU A 338 -11.80 -6.25 -5.48
C LEU A 338 -13.16 -6.10 -6.19
N PHE A 339 -13.63 -4.87 -6.39
CA PHE A 339 -14.97 -4.57 -6.90
C PHE A 339 -15.02 -3.97 -8.30
N GLY A 340 -13.87 -3.66 -8.90
CA GLY A 340 -13.74 -3.20 -10.27
C GLY A 340 -13.35 -1.73 -10.45
N TYR A 341 -12.61 -1.49 -11.53
CA TYR A 341 -12.32 -0.16 -12.08
C TYR A 341 -13.35 0.22 -13.15
N LYS A 342 -13.29 1.46 -13.64
CA LYS A 342 -14.18 1.89 -14.74
C LYS A 342 -14.01 1.05 -16.00
N TYR A 343 -12.78 0.60 -16.31
CA TYR A 343 -12.54 -0.27 -17.46
C TYR A 343 -13.06 -1.71 -17.26
N THR A 344 -13.34 -2.12 -16.02
CA THR A 344 -13.91 -3.45 -15.76
C THR A 344 -15.36 -3.57 -16.16
N ASP A 345 -16.02 -2.46 -16.49
CA ASP A 345 -17.32 -2.45 -17.19
C ASP A 345 -17.21 -3.09 -18.60
N PHE A 346 -16.02 -3.12 -19.21
CA PHE A 346 -15.76 -3.77 -20.50
C PHE A 346 -15.31 -5.23 -20.39
N ALA A 347 -15.33 -5.82 -19.19
CA ALA A 347 -14.94 -7.22 -19.03
C ALA A 347 -15.84 -8.12 -19.88
N PRO A 348 -15.30 -8.97 -20.77
CA PRO A 348 -16.09 -9.74 -21.73
C PRO A 348 -16.90 -10.87 -21.07
N SER A 349 -16.57 -11.23 -19.83
CA SER A 349 -17.32 -12.21 -19.04
C SER A 349 -17.03 -12.04 -17.54
N PRO A 350 -17.86 -12.63 -16.66
CA PRO A 350 -17.53 -12.73 -15.23
C PRO A 350 -16.18 -13.41 -14.94
N ALA A 351 -15.80 -14.41 -15.74
CA ALA A 351 -14.49 -15.07 -15.60
C ALA A 351 -13.33 -14.10 -15.89
N ALA A 352 -13.43 -13.32 -16.97
CA ALA A 352 -12.43 -12.30 -17.30
C ALA A 352 -12.34 -11.20 -16.23
N PHE A 353 -13.47 -10.78 -15.65
CA PHE A 353 -13.47 -9.87 -14.49
C PHE A 353 -12.70 -10.47 -13.31
N GLN A 354 -12.94 -11.75 -13.01
CA GLN A 354 -12.26 -12.44 -11.92
C GLN A 354 -10.75 -12.56 -12.15
N GLU A 355 -10.33 -12.93 -13.36
CA GLU A 355 -8.92 -13.01 -13.75
C GLU A 355 -8.22 -11.65 -13.59
N GLU A 356 -8.88 -10.57 -14.01
CA GLU A 356 -8.35 -9.21 -13.85
C GLU A 356 -8.27 -8.83 -12.36
N ALA A 357 -9.30 -9.08 -11.56
CA ALA A 357 -9.25 -8.83 -10.12
C ALA A 357 -8.10 -9.61 -9.44
N GLN A 358 -7.90 -10.88 -9.82
CA GLN A 358 -6.79 -11.69 -9.31
C GLN A 358 -5.43 -11.13 -9.69
N LYS A 359 -5.25 -10.72 -10.95
CA LYS A 359 -4.04 -10.04 -11.41
C LYS A 359 -3.79 -8.78 -10.60
N ARG A 360 -4.80 -7.92 -10.44
CA ARG A 360 -4.66 -6.63 -9.76
C ARG A 360 -4.33 -6.81 -8.29
N VAL A 361 -4.96 -7.76 -7.59
CA VAL A 361 -4.62 -8.09 -6.20
C VAL A 361 -3.17 -8.55 -6.06
N ARG A 362 -2.66 -9.38 -6.99
CA ARG A 362 -1.26 -9.82 -6.99
C ARG A 362 -0.26 -8.70 -7.29
N GLU A 363 -0.69 -7.67 -8.01
CA GLU A 363 0.16 -6.55 -8.43
C GLU A 363 0.05 -5.31 -7.53
N LEU A 364 -0.90 -5.27 -6.58
CA LEU A 364 -1.15 -4.15 -5.65
C LEU A 364 0.14 -3.59 -5.04
N HIS A 365 1.07 -4.47 -4.68
CA HIS A 365 2.34 -4.14 -4.03
C HIS A 365 3.31 -3.33 -4.92
N MET A 366 3.06 -3.23 -6.22
CA MET A 366 3.85 -2.45 -7.19
C MET A 366 3.16 -1.12 -7.56
N TYR A 367 1.88 -0.94 -7.24
CA TYR A 367 1.08 0.19 -7.67
C TYR A 367 0.41 0.90 -6.47
N ASP A 368 -0.87 0.66 -6.21
CA ASP A 368 -1.67 1.42 -5.24
C ASP A 368 -1.16 1.31 -3.81
N VAL A 369 -0.75 0.11 -3.39
CA VAL A 369 -0.23 -0.10 -2.04
C VAL A 369 1.22 0.39 -1.92
N LEU A 370 1.99 0.36 -3.01
CA LEU A 370 3.30 1.04 -3.06
C LEU A 370 3.14 2.53 -2.79
N ARG A 371 2.22 3.19 -3.50
CA ARG A 371 1.90 4.61 -3.31
C ARG A 371 1.44 4.90 -1.88
N ALA A 372 0.47 4.14 -1.39
CA ALA A 372 -0.06 4.33 -0.04
C ALA A 372 1.03 4.20 1.02
N ASP A 373 1.87 3.16 0.94
CA ASP A 373 2.99 3.01 1.86
C ASP A 373 3.97 4.18 1.75
N ARG A 374 4.50 4.47 0.56
CA ARG A 374 5.63 5.40 0.40
C ARG A 374 5.27 6.85 0.68
N CYS A 375 4.11 7.30 0.20
CA CYS A 375 3.67 8.69 0.42
C CYS A 375 3.38 8.96 1.91
N ILE A 376 2.88 7.97 2.63
CA ILE A 376 2.56 8.10 4.06
C ILE A 376 3.82 7.90 4.92
N SER A 377 4.63 6.88 4.63
CA SER A 377 5.82 6.54 5.43
C SER A 377 6.92 7.59 5.34
N VAL A 378 7.19 8.17 4.17
CA VAL A 378 8.22 9.21 4.01
C VAL A 378 7.91 10.48 4.81
N ASN A 379 6.65 10.63 5.23
CA ASN A 379 6.17 11.70 6.12
C ASN A 379 5.93 11.18 7.56
N SER A 380 6.64 10.12 7.96
CA SER A 380 6.67 9.59 9.33
C SER A 380 5.30 9.24 9.90
N MET A 381 4.47 8.61 9.07
CA MET A 381 3.15 8.08 9.44
C MET A 381 3.00 6.64 8.96
N GLU A 382 1.96 5.96 9.41
CA GLU A 382 1.59 4.62 9.00
C GLU A 382 0.29 4.60 8.20
N ALA A 383 0.28 3.82 7.11
CA ALA A 383 -0.91 3.55 6.34
C ALA A 383 -1.61 2.29 6.86
N ARG A 384 -2.93 2.33 7.00
CA ARG A 384 -3.79 1.16 7.25
C ARG A 384 -4.89 1.10 6.20
N VAL A 385 -5.10 -0.08 5.61
CA VAL A 385 -5.98 -0.28 4.44
C VAL A 385 -7.10 -1.28 4.76
N PRO A 386 -8.27 -0.84 5.28
CA PRO A 386 -9.33 -1.77 5.72
C PRO A 386 -9.90 -2.69 4.64
N PHE A 387 -9.90 -2.28 3.37
CA PHE A 387 -10.29 -3.18 2.27
C PHE A 387 -9.24 -4.28 1.99
N GLY A 388 -8.00 -4.11 2.47
CA GLY A 388 -6.97 -5.14 2.50
C GLY A 388 -7.07 -6.10 3.68
N ASP A 389 -8.20 -6.12 4.39
CA ASP A 389 -8.42 -7.09 5.44
C ASP A 389 -8.48 -8.52 4.89
N LEU A 390 -7.71 -9.46 5.45
CA LEU A 390 -7.60 -10.81 4.91
C LEU A 390 -8.96 -11.55 4.88
N ASP A 391 -9.81 -11.39 5.90
CA ASP A 391 -11.14 -12.00 5.93
C ASP A 391 -12.12 -11.34 4.95
N PHE A 392 -11.97 -10.03 4.72
CA PHE A 392 -12.74 -9.30 3.73
C PHE A 392 -12.33 -9.68 2.30
N VAL A 393 -11.04 -9.64 1.98
CA VAL A 393 -10.48 -9.97 0.67
C VAL A 393 -10.86 -11.39 0.27
N ARG A 394 -10.62 -12.37 1.15
CA ARG A 394 -11.00 -13.79 0.88
C ARG A 394 -12.48 -13.91 0.54
N TYR A 395 -13.34 -13.21 1.28
CA TYR A 395 -14.77 -13.26 1.03
C TYR A 395 -15.15 -12.63 -0.32
N VAL A 396 -14.70 -11.40 -0.60
CA VAL A 396 -15.05 -10.68 -1.82
C VAL A 396 -14.46 -11.34 -3.07
N MET A 397 -13.24 -11.89 -2.97
CA MET A 397 -12.66 -12.67 -4.05
C MET A 397 -13.47 -13.93 -4.33
N ALA A 398 -14.01 -14.58 -3.29
CA ALA A 398 -14.84 -15.77 -3.42
C ALA A 398 -16.27 -15.49 -3.91
N VAL A 399 -16.80 -14.26 -3.77
CA VAL A 399 -18.12 -13.91 -4.32
C VAL A 399 -18.16 -14.19 -5.82
N ASP A 400 -19.22 -14.90 -6.24
CA ASP A 400 -19.55 -15.16 -7.64
C ASP A 400 -19.35 -13.89 -8.50
N PRO A 401 -18.40 -13.90 -9.47
CA PRO A 401 -18.05 -12.72 -10.23
C PRO A 401 -19.21 -12.18 -11.06
N ALA A 402 -20.23 -13.00 -11.36
CA ALA A 402 -21.45 -12.53 -12.04
C ALA A 402 -22.21 -11.47 -11.21
N LYS A 403 -22.00 -11.42 -9.88
CA LYS A 403 -22.56 -10.40 -8.99
C LYS A 403 -21.68 -9.14 -8.87
N LYS A 404 -20.42 -9.22 -9.31
CA LYS A 404 -19.46 -8.10 -9.27
C LYS A 404 -19.41 -7.32 -10.58
N VAL A 405 -19.67 -7.97 -11.71
CA VAL A 405 -19.80 -7.30 -13.01
C VAL A 405 -20.91 -6.26 -13.00
N ASN A 406 -20.69 -5.17 -13.72
CA ASN A 406 -21.61 -4.03 -13.73
C ASN A 406 -22.84 -4.28 -14.63
N VAL A 407 -23.83 -5.00 -14.11
CA VAL A 407 -25.13 -5.23 -14.78
C VAL A 407 -26.20 -4.22 -14.40
N TYR A 408 -25.93 -3.38 -13.39
CA TYR A 408 -26.89 -2.40 -12.83
C TYR A 408 -26.66 -0.98 -13.35
N GLY A 409 -25.72 -0.78 -14.29
CA GLY A 409 -25.32 0.56 -14.73
C GLY A 409 -24.60 1.36 -13.64
N LYS A 410 -24.06 0.69 -12.61
CA LYS A 410 -23.32 1.32 -11.51
C LYS A 410 -22.10 0.51 -11.11
N GLY A 411 -20.92 1.13 -11.26
CA GLY A 411 -19.67 0.54 -10.80
C GLY A 411 -19.69 0.30 -9.29
N LYS A 412 -19.15 -0.84 -8.84
CA LYS A 412 -19.17 -1.30 -7.45
C LYS A 412 -20.57 -1.39 -6.82
N TYR A 413 -21.60 -1.68 -7.61
CA TYR A 413 -22.99 -1.77 -7.12
C TYR A 413 -23.11 -2.62 -5.85
N LEU A 414 -22.43 -3.76 -5.80
CA LEU A 414 -22.46 -4.68 -4.67
C LEU A 414 -22.01 -4.03 -3.35
N LEU A 415 -20.95 -3.20 -3.40
CA LEU A 415 -20.45 -2.45 -2.25
C LEU A 415 -21.41 -1.31 -1.87
N ARG A 416 -22.01 -0.63 -2.85
CA ARG A 416 -22.99 0.44 -2.60
C ARG A 416 -24.22 -0.10 -1.90
N ARG A 417 -24.83 -1.15 -2.46
CA ARG A 417 -25.99 -1.85 -1.88
C ARG A 417 -25.71 -2.35 -0.47
N ALA A 418 -24.51 -2.86 -0.21
CA ALA A 418 -24.11 -3.32 1.12
C ALA A 418 -24.25 -2.24 2.21
N PHE A 419 -24.19 -0.95 1.85
CA PHE A 419 -24.25 0.18 2.78
C PHE A 419 -25.47 1.10 2.58
N GLU A 420 -26.51 0.64 1.88
CA GLU A 420 -27.81 1.33 1.84
C GLU A 420 -28.47 1.41 3.21
N GLU A 421 -28.37 0.32 3.97
CA GLU A 421 -28.87 0.24 5.34
C GLU A 421 -27.79 0.68 6.35
N GLY A 422 -28.23 1.30 7.44
CA GLY A 422 -27.35 1.63 8.58
C GLY A 422 -26.81 3.06 8.58
N ASP A 423 -27.30 3.93 7.68
CA ASP A 423 -27.11 5.39 7.73
C ASP A 423 -25.62 5.79 7.70
N TYR A 424 -24.86 5.23 6.76
CA TYR A 424 -23.41 5.47 6.64
C TYR A 424 -23.10 6.68 5.76
N LEU A 425 -23.81 6.84 4.66
CA LEU A 425 -23.66 7.94 3.70
C LEU A 425 -25.05 8.35 3.20
N PRO A 426 -25.25 9.62 2.81
CA PRO A 426 -26.47 10.01 2.13
C PRO A 426 -26.55 9.32 0.77
N HIS A 427 -27.77 8.98 0.35
CA HIS A 427 -28.03 8.17 -0.84
C HIS A 427 -27.29 8.70 -2.10
N ASP A 428 -27.29 10.01 -2.32
CA ASP A 428 -26.66 10.62 -3.49
C ASP A 428 -25.13 10.47 -3.50
N LEU A 429 -24.48 10.43 -2.34
CA LEU A 429 -23.05 10.16 -2.23
C LEU A 429 -22.75 8.67 -2.34
N LEU A 430 -23.58 7.83 -1.73
CA LEU A 430 -23.48 6.37 -1.83
C LEU A 430 -23.59 5.89 -3.28
N TYR A 431 -24.42 6.56 -4.08
CA TYR A 431 -24.64 6.30 -5.49
C TYR A 431 -24.02 7.35 -6.43
N ARG A 432 -22.98 8.08 -6.01
CA ARG A 432 -22.24 8.97 -6.93
C ARG A 432 -21.48 8.17 -8.00
N GLU A 433 -21.38 8.71 -9.21
CA GLU A 433 -20.42 8.21 -10.20
C GLU A 433 -18.97 8.26 -9.70
N LYS A 434 -18.13 7.36 -10.24
CA LYS A 434 -16.75 7.15 -9.80
C LYS A 434 -15.80 8.07 -10.57
N ALA A 435 -15.01 8.87 -9.86
CA ALA A 435 -13.84 9.55 -10.39
C ALA A 435 -12.56 8.88 -9.87
N ALA A 436 -11.54 8.70 -10.74
CA ALA A 436 -10.23 8.18 -10.32
C ALA A 436 -9.47 9.24 -9.50
N PHE A 437 -8.60 8.83 -8.56
CA PHE A 437 -7.97 9.75 -7.61
C PHE A 437 -7.19 10.90 -8.27
N SER A 438 -6.39 10.63 -9.30
CA SER A 438 -5.64 11.67 -10.01
C SER A 438 -6.54 12.71 -10.70
N ASP A 439 -7.73 12.29 -11.13
CA ASP A 439 -8.71 13.17 -11.78
C ASP A 439 -9.54 13.92 -10.74
N ALA A 440 -9.87 13.26 -9.63
CA ALA A 440 -10.60 13.79 -8.48
C ALA A 440 -9.88 14.97 -7.82
N VAL A 441 -8.56 14.89 -7.67
CA VAL A 441 -7.75 15.95 -7.07
C VAL A 441 -7.78 17.23 -7.92
N GLY A 442 -8.03 17.13 -9.23
CA GLY A 442 -8.22 18.25 -10.14
C GLY A 442 -7.58 17.97 -11.49
N HIS A 443 -8.33 18.16 -12.59
CA HIS A 443 -7.88 17.84 -13.94
C HIS A 443 -6.60 18.59 -14.32
N SER A 444 -6.43 19.81 -13.82
CA SER A 444 -5.25 20.63 -14.07
C SER A 444 -3.94 19.96 -13.66
N MET A 445 -3.91 19.08 -12.65
CA MET A 445 -2.67 18.41 -12.23
C MET A 445 -2.11 17.50 -13.32
N VAL A 446 -2.96 16.68 -13.93
CA VAL A 446 -2.57 15.77 -15.02
C VAL A 446 -2.15 16.57 -16.25
N ASP A 447 -2.90 17.61 -16.58
CA ASP A 447 -2.62 18.48 -17.72
C ASP A 447 -1.30 19.26 -17.52
N ASP A 448 -1.01 19.71 -16.30
CA ASP A 448 0.23 20.38 -15.93
C ASP A 448 1.45 19.46 -16.04
N LEU A 449 1.33 18.19 -15.62
CA LEU A 449 2.40 17.19 -15.74
C LEU A 449 2.68 16.84 -17.20
N LYS A 450 1.64 16.67 -18.02
CA LYS A 450 1.77 16.45 -19.47
C LYS A 450 2.43 17.64 -20.15
N ALA A 451 1.97 18.86 -19.87
CA ALA A 451 2.55 20.08 -20.43
C ALA A 451 4.04 20.21 -20.06
N TYR A 452 4.39 19.92 -18.81
CA TYR A 452 5.78 19.94 -18.37
C TYR A 452 6.65 18.90 -19.10
N ALA A 453 6.12 17.71 -19.41
CA ALA A 453 6.82 16.74 -20.22
C ALA A 453 6.97 17.22 -21.68
N GLU A 454 5.94 17.83 -22.27
CA GLU A 454 6.03 18.42 -23.62
C GLU A 454 7.10 19.52 -23.71
N GLU A 455 7.24 20.35 -22.68
CA GLU A 455 8.29 21.39 -22.59
C GLU A 455 9.72 20.80 -22.52
N ARG A 456 9.86 19.55 -22.05
CA ARG A 456 11.15 18.90 -21.79
C ARG A 456 11.70 18.10 -22.97
N TYR A 457 10.83 17.65 -23.87
CA TYR A 457 11.22 16.75 -24.95
C TYR A 457 10.76 17.26 -26.31
N GLY A 458 11.67 17.25 -27.28
CA GLY A 458 11.38 17.50 -28.70
C GLY A 458 10.77 16.28 -29.39
N ASP A 459 10.79 16.28 -30.73
CA ASP A 459 10.23 15.21 -31.55
C ASP A 459 11.07 13.92 -31.53
N ASP A 460 12.33 14.02 -31.10
CA ASP A 460 13.31 12.94 -30.95
C ASP A 460 13.09 12.04 -29.72
N TRP A 461 12.09 12.34 -28.89
CA TRP A 461 11.83 11.61 -27.64
C TRP A 461 11.65 10.10 -27.82
N ARG A 462 11.14 9.66 -28.97
CA ARG A 462 10.98 8.22 -29.28
C ARG A 462 12.31 7.51 -29.40
N GLU A 463 13.31 8.16 -29.99
CA GLU A 463 14.67 7.62 -30.09
C GLU A 463 15.29 7.48 -28.69
N ARG A 464 15.05 8.47 -27.82
CA ARG A 464 15.44 8.38 -26.40
C ARG A 464 14.75 7.24 -25.67
N ALA A 465 13.46 7.01 -25.95
CA ALA A 465 12.70 5.93 -25.34
C ALA A 465 13.24 4.53 -25.72
N GLU A 466 13.91 4.37 -26.88
CA GLU A 466 14.52 3.09 -27.27
C GLU A 466 15.61 2.61 -26.30
N GLN A 467 16.26 3.52 -25.56
CA GLN A 467 17.22 3.14 -24.52
C GLN A 467 16.61 2.28 -23.41
N TYR A 468 15.28 2.37 -23.24
CA TYR A 468 14.51 1.66 -22.24
C TYR A 468 13.69 0.51 -22.83
N ALA A 469 13.94 0.12 -24.09
CA ALA A 469 13.24 -0.99 -24.74
C ALA A 469 13.47 -2.35 -24.07
N TYR A 470 14.48 -2.46 -23.21
CA TYR A 470 14.77 -3.67 -22.45
C TYR A 470 13.66 -4.06 -21.46
N HIS A 471 12.88 -3.10 -20.96
CA HIS A 471 11.78 -3.36 -20.03
C HIS A 471 10.82 -2.17 -19.96
N ALA A 472 9.51 -2.41 -20.12
CA ALA A 472 8.44 -1.41 -20.03
C ALA A 472 8.78 -0.11 -20.78
N LYS A 473 8.89 -0.17 -22.11
CA LYS A 473 9.33 0.97 -22.94
C LYS A 473 8.37 2.15 -22.78
N PRO A 474 8.86 3.37 -22.47
CA PRO A 474 8.04 4.58 -22.49
C PRO A 474 7.32 4.78 -23.82
N PHE A 475 6.03 5.12 -23.76
CA PHE A 475 5.16 5.31 -24.94
C PHE A 475 4.54 6.71 -25.04
N THR A 476 4.85 7.58 -24.08
CA THR A 476 4.55 9.02 -24.09
C THR A 476 5.74 9.82 -23.53
N LYS A 477 5.83 11.12 -23.83
CA LYS A 477 6.84 12.02 -23.23
C LYS A 477 6.76 12.04 -21.70
N GLU A 478 5.56 11.96 -21.13
CA GLU A 478 5.36 11.87 -19.69
C GLU A 478 5.94 10.56 -19.11
N SER A 479 5.66 9.42 -19.73
CA SER A 479 6.23 8.14 -19.31
C SER A 479 7.76 8.12 -19.44
N LEU A 480 8.31 8.82 -20.44
CA LEU A 480 9.75 8.98 -20.61
C LEU A 480 10.34 9.86 -19.51
N LEU A 481 9.71 10.99 -19.19
CA LEU A 481 10.09 11.86 -18.07
C LEU A 481 10.21 11.06 -16.77
N TYR A 482 9.20 10.26 -16.46
CA TYR A 482 9.17 9.47 -15.24
C TYR A 482 10.22 8.37 -15.25
N ARG A 483 10.43 7.70 -16.39
CA ARG A 483 11.47 6.69 -16.55
C ARG A 483 12.86 7.28 -16.36
N GLU A 484 13.17 8.43 -16.94
CA GLU A 484 14.50 9.07 -16.79
C GLU A 484 14.76 9.53 -15.35
N ILE A 485 13.76 10.05 -14.65
CA ILE A 485 13.89 10.40 -13.23
C ILE A 485 14.06 9.12 -12.38
N PHE A 486 13.37 8.04 -12.69
CA PHE A 486 13.55 6.75 -12.01
C PHE A 486 14.98 6.23 -12.20
N GLU A 487 15.50 6.18 -13.44
CA GLU A 487 16.83 5.66 -13.77
C GLU A 487 17.96 6.50 -13.16
N LYS A 488 17.73 7.78 -12.91
CA LYS A 488 18.66 8.64 -12.14
C LYS A 488 18.90 8.13 -10.72
N TYR A 489 17.90 7.51 -10.08
CA TYR A 489 17.98 7.05 -8.69
C TYR A 489 18.08 5.52 -8.54
N TYR A 490 17.58 4.78 -9.52
CA TYR A 490 17.48 3.32 -9.52
C TYR A 490 17.99 2.74 -10.85
N PRO A 491 19.25 3.03 -11.24
CA PRO A 491 19.75 2.68 -12.56
C PRO A 491 19.69 1.16 -12.79
N GLY A 492 19.03 0.77 -13.88
CA GLY A 492 18.89 -0.62 -14.28
C GLY A 492 17.96 -1.46 -13.39
N GLN A 493 17.15 -0.85 -12.54
CA GLN A 493 16.24 -1.55 -11.62
C GLN A 493 14.78 -1.55 -12.09
N ALA A 494 14.52 -1.29 -13.37
CA ALA A 494 13.15 -1.14 -13.89
C ALA A 494 12.29 -2.41 -13.72
N GLU A 495 12.90 -3.60 -13.69
CA GLU A 495 12.22 -4.89 -13.52
C GLU A 495 11.60 -5.08 -12.11
N MET A 496 11.84 -4.15 -11.17
CA MET A 496 11.08 -4.10 -9.90
C MET A 496 9.58 -3.83 -10.12
N ILE A 497 9.20 -3.30 -11.28
CA ILE A 497 7.84 -2.96 -11.67
C ILE A 497 7.48 -3.78 -12.89
N ALA A 498 6.35 -4.49 -12.88
CA ALA A 498 5.99 -5.42 -13.95
C ALA A 498 5.84 -4.73 -15.32
N ASP A 499 5.06 -3.65 -15.37
CA ASP A 499 4.88 -2.79 -16.55
C ASP A 499 4.23 -1.46 -16.10
N PHE A 500 3.89 -0.57 -17.02
CA PHE A 500 2.97 0.53 -16.74
C PHE A 500 1.57 -0.02 -16.41
N TRP A 501 0.95 0.50 -15.35
CA TRP A 501 -0.44 0.19 -15.04
C TRP A 501 -1.32 0.76 -16.15
N MET A 502 -2.04 -0.11 -16.85
CA MET A 502 -2.98 0.24 -17.92
C MET A 502 -4.28 -0.57 -17.78
N PRO A 503 -5.42 -0.02 -18.27
CA PRO A 503 -6.59 -0.82 -18.61
C PRO A 503 -6.21 -2.03 -19.46
N ASN A 504 -6.98 -3.11 -19.35
CA ASN A 504 -6.69 -4.34 -20.09
C ASN A 504 -6.83 -4.09 -21.61
N LYS A 505 -5.71 -3.92 -22.31
CA LYS A 505 -5.67 -3.54 -23.73
C LYS A 505 -6.33 -4.57 -24.67
N THR A 506 -6.54 -5.80 -24.20
CA THR A 506 -7.19 -6.86 -24.99
C THR A 506 -8.72 -6.76 -24.98
N TRP A 507 -9.30 -5.97 -24.06
CA TRP A 507 -10.74 -5.78 -23.99
C TRP A 507 -11.20 -4.66 -24.91
N GLU A 508 -12.38 -4.83 -25.49
CA GLU A 508 -12.99 -3.84 -26.38
C GLU A 508 -13.14 -2.49 -25.66
N GLY A 509 -12.73 -1.40 -26.30
CA GLY A 509 -12.78 -0.05 -25.71
C GLY A 509 -11.69 0.27 -24.69
N CYS A 510 -10.74 -0.64 -24.42
CA CYS A 510 -9.68 -0.46 -23.41
C CYS A 510 -8.26 -0.30 -24.00
N ASN A 511 -8.08 -0.40 -25.32
CA ASN A 511 -6.79 -0.16 -25.97
C ASN A 511 -6.55 1.34 -26.13
N VAL A 512 -6.00 1.95 -25.08
CA VAL A 512 -5.75 3.40 -24.97
C VAL A 512 -4.29 3.69 -24.60
N ASP A 513 -3.84 4.90 -24.92
CA ASP A 513 -2.47 5.39 -24.66
C ASP A 513 -2.36 6.28 -23.40
N ASP A 514 -3.41 6.35 -22.59
CA ASP A 514 -3.39 6.99 -21.27
C ASP A 514 -4.10 6.08 -20.27
N PRO A 515 -3.54 5.85 -19.06
CA PRO A 515 -4.19 5.00 -18.07
C PRO A 515 -5.42 5.64 -17.40
N SER A 516 -5.65 6.94 -17.55
CA SER A 516 -6.80 7.61 -16.96
C SER A 516 -8.11 7.04 -17.49
N ALA A 517 -9.10 6.88 -16.60
CA ALA A 517 -10.44 6.50 -17.00
C ALA A 517 -11.10 7.52 -17.94
N ARG A 518 -10.59 8.77 -18.01
CA ARG A 518 -11.11 9.85 -18.88
C ARG A 518 -11.07 9.53 -20.36
N VAL A 519 -10.14 8.67 -20.79
CA VAL A 519 -10.02 8.28 -22.20
C VAL A 519 -10.89 7.07 -22.57
N LEU A 520 -11.60 6.49 -21.61
CA LEU A 520 -12.53 5.40 -21.84
C LEU A 520 -13.89 5.94 -22.32
N SER A 521 -14.51 5.26 -23.28
CA SER A 521 -15.77 5.68 -23.89
C SER A 521 -16.95 5.72 -22.89
N ASN A 522 -16.88 4.97 -21.79
CA ASN A 522 -17.92 4.87 -20.77
C ASN A 522 -17.72 5.84 -19.60
N TYR A 523 -16.73 6.74 -19.63
CA TYR A 523 -16.45 7.66 -18.53
C TYR A 523 -17.67 8.55 -18.17
N GLY A 524 -18.47 8.94 -19.16
CA GLY A 524 -19.77 9.60 -18.95
C GLY A 524 -19.68 10.93 -18.18
N ASP A 525 -20.64 11.18 -17.29
CA ASP A 525 -20.72 12.37 -16.41
C ASP A 525 -19.75 12.32 -15.21
N SER A 526 -18.85 11.34 -15.15
CA SER A 526 -17.89 11.14 -14.06
C SER A 526 -16.83 12.26 -14.02
N GLY A 527 -17.20 13.47 -13.62
CA GLY A 527 -16.33 14.66 -13.64
C GLY A 527 -17.02 15.96 -14.06
N LYS A 528 -18.32 15.91 -14.37
CA LYS A 528 -19.15 17.12 -14.54
C LYS A 528 -19.53 17.78 -13.21
#